data_AF-A0A527A3B3-F1
#
_entry.id   AF-A0A527A3B3-F1
#
_cell.length_a   1.000
_cell.length_b   1.000
_cell.length_c   1.000
_cell.angle_alpha   90.00
_cell.angle_beta   90.00
_cell.angle_gamma   90.00
#
_symmetry.space_group_name_H-M   'P 1'
#
loop_
_entity.id
_entity.type
_entity.pdbx_description
1 polymer ?
#
loop_
_entity_poly.entity_id
_entity_poly.type
_entity_poly.pdbx_seq_one_letter_code
_entity_poly.pdbx_strand_id
1 'polypeptide(L)'
;MVFGPRPRVVRAVGFKLFYYHAQEAPFSDVWKLIVGDGNIRIIHLMRRNILAQFVSLKLAHKTQVWSATRKTAGTVDPIRLDSEECRKHFEQVRRHERECDALFRDHQKLNIYYEDLVRAQEAEMGRTLDFLEVGAEPGSSTRLVRQRTVPLSEAITNFSELRAAFRNSEWGAFCEVDPDGNKII
;
A
#
# COMPACT_ATOMS: atom_id res chain seq x y z
N MET A 1 -24.15 -13.82 9.85
CA MET A 1 -23.95 -12.37 9.61
C MET A 1 -22.80 -11.92 10.48
N VAL A 2 -21.64 -11.65 9.89
CA VAL A 2 -20.35 -11.54 10.61
C VAL A 2 -20.17 -10.18 11.32
N PHE A 3 -21.01 -9.19 11.04
CA PHE A 3 -20.89 -7.84 11.61
C PHE A 3 -22.28 -7.34 12.03
N GLY A 4 -22.39 -6.68 13.19
CA GLY A 4 -23.62 -6.36 13.91
C GLY A 4 -24.70 -5.57 13.14
N PRO A 5 -25.85 -5.26 13.78
CA PRO A 5 -27.01 -4.68 13.10
C PRO A 5 -26.66 -3.36 12.40
N ARG A 6 -27.10 -3.22 11.14
CA ARG A 6 -26.91 -2.03 10.32
C ARG A 6 -28.26 -1.45 9.87
N PRO A 7 -28.37 -0.11 9.73
CA PRO A 7 -29.51 0.49 9.08
C PRO A 7 -29.72 -0.08 7.67
N ARG A 8 -30.98 -0.26 7.25
CA ARG A 8 -31.33 -0.84 5.92
C ARG A 8 -30.76 -0.05 4.73
N VAL A 9 -30.40 1.21 4.92
CA VAL A 9 -29.77 2.05 3.90
C VAL A 9 -28.32 1.66 3.59
N VAL A 10 -27.64 0.95 4.51
CA VAL A 10 -26.25 0.51 4.32
C VAL A 10 -26.24 -0.75 3.43
N ARG A 11 -25.89 -0.56 2.17
CA ARG A 11 -25.84 -1.65 1.16
C ARG A 11 -24.52 -2.41 1.13
N ALA A 12 -23.44 -1.80 1.62
CA ALA A 12 -22.11 -2.41 1.67
C ALA A 12 -21.37 -2.00 2.93
N VAL A 13 -20.53 -2.89 3.45
CA VAL A 13 -19.59 -2.64 4.54
C VAL A 13 -18.23 -3.16 4.14
N GLY A 14 -17.19 -2.45 4.57
CA GLY A 14 -15.81 -2.85 4.32
C GLY A 14 -14.93 -2.50 5.51
N PHE A 15 -13.76 -3.11 5.56
CA PHE A 15 -12.72 -2.80 6.53
C PHE A 15 -11.36 -2.92 5.84
N LYS A 16 -10.33 -2.40 6.48
CA LYS A 16 -8.95 -2.54 6.03
C LYS A 16 -8.22 -3.52 6.94
N LEU A 17 -7.50 -4.45 6.33
CA LEU A 17 -6.66 -5.41 7.03
C LEU A 17 -5.27 -5.40 6.40
N PHE A 18 -4.23 -5.29 7.23
CA PHE A 18 -2.84 -5.46 6.78
C PHE A 18 -2.42 -6.91 7.00
N TYR A 19 -1.44 -7.40 6.25
CA TYR A 19 -1.00 -8.79 6.32
C TYR A 19 -0.63 -9.25 7.74
N TYR A 20 -0.04 -8.38 8.56
CA TYR A 20 0.37 -8.70 9.93
C TYR A 20 -0.75 -8.51 10.97
N HIS A 21 -1.92 -8.02 10.59
CA HIS A 21 -3.06 -7.91 11.50
C HIS A 21 -3.75 -9.26 11.67
N ALA A 22 -4.36 -9.47 12.84
CA ALA A 22 -5.19 -10.64 13.13
C ALA A 22 -4.46 -11.98 12.89
N GLN A 23 -3.14 -12.02 13.08
CA GLN A 23 -2.34 -13.25 12.98
C GLN A 23 -2.35 -14.07 14.27
N GLU A 24 -2.64 -13.42 15.40
CA GLU A 24 -2.60 -14.02 16.74
C GLU A 24 -3.97 -13.98 17.42
N ALA A 25 -4.12 -14.79 18.47
CA ALA A 25 -5.33 -14.80 19.30
C ALA A 25 -5.59 -13.41 19.93
N PRO A 26 -6.85 -13.00 20.12
CA PRO A 26 -8.08 -13.76 19.86
C PRO A 26 -8.60 -13.64 18.41
N PHE A 27 -7.88 -12.96 17.52
CA PHE A 27 -8.38 -12.59 16.19
C PHE A 27 -7.84 -13.47 15.06
N SER A 28 -7.06 -14.51 15.36
CA SER A 28 -6.45 -15.41 14.38
C SER A 28 -7.46 -16.10 13.45
N ASP A 29 -8.72 -16.24 13.87
CA ASP A 29 -9.78 -16.84 13.05
C ASP A 29 -10.37 -15.88 12.00
N VAL A 30 -10.09 -14.57 12.07
CA VAL A 30 -10.60 -13.57 11.11
C VAL A 30 -10.22 -13.95 9.67
N TRP A 31 -8.97 -14.36 9.43
CA TRP A 31 -8.53 -14.77 8.09
C TRP A 31 -9.30 -16.00 7.58
N LYS A 32 -9.54 -16.99 8.44
CA LYS A 32 -10.32 -18.18 8.08
C LYS A 32 -11.77 -17.83 7.73
N LEU A 33 -12.37 -16.91 8.48
CA LEU A 33 -13.73 -16.44 8.23
C LEU A 33 -13.84 -15.71 6.88
N ILE A 34 -12.86 -14.86 6.54
CA ILE A 34 -12.86 -14.15 5.26
C ILE A 34 -12.67 -15.12 4.09
N VAL A 35 -11.71 -16.04 4.22
CA VAL A 35 -11.43 -17.04 3.18
C VAL A 35 -12.60 -18.01 3.00
N GLY A 36 -13.28 -18.36 4.09
CA GLY A 36 -14.45 -19.24 4.06
C GLY A 36 -15.71 -18.61 3.42
N ASP A 37 -15.74 -17.29 3.22
CA ASP A 37 -16.85 -16.59 2.57
C ASP A 37 -16.41 -16.01 1.22
N GLY A 38 -16.66 -16.77 0.15
CA GLY A 38 -16.34 -16.38 -1.23
C GLY A 38 -17.14 -15.18 -1.75
N ASN A 39 -18.17 -14.71 -1.03
CA ASN A 39 -18.93 -13.52 -1.42
C ASN A 39 -18.21 -12.22 -1.02
N ILE A 40 -17.18 -12.30 -0.17
CA ILE A 40 -16.40 -11.13 0.21
C ILE A 40 -15.51 -10.72 -0.96
N ARG A 41 -15.73 -9.51 -1.46
CA ARG A 41 -14.88 -8.91 -2.49
C ARG A 41 -13.58 -8.41 -1.88
N ILE A 42 -12.47 -8.76 -2.50
CA ILE A 42 -11.12 -8.43 -2.02
C ILE A 42 -10.55 -7.28 -2.85
N ILE A 43 -10.19 -6.18 -2.20
CA ILE A 43 -9.39 -5.11 -2.81
C ILE A 43 -7.97 -5.23 -2.28
N HIS A 44 -7.03 -5.54 -3.17
CA HIS A 44 -5.63 -5.75 -2.83
C HIS A 44 -4.79 -4.56 -3.30
N LEU A 45 -4.52 -3.64 -2.37
CA LEU A 45 -3.72 -2.45 -2.62
C LEU A 45 -2.22 -2.74 -2.41
N MET A 46 -1.44 -2.63 -3.48
CA MET A 46 0.00 -2.89 -3.52
C MET A 46 0.78 -1.64 -3.94
N ARG A 47 2.11 -1.70 -3.82
CA ARG A 47 3.00 -0.63 -4.27
C ARG A 47 4.12 -1.21 -5.11
N ARG A 48 4.29 -0.73 -6.34
CA ARG A 48 5.31 -1.26 -7.27
C ARG A 48 6.72 -0.99 -6.76
N ASN A 49 6.97 0.21 -6.21
CA ASN A 49 8.28 0.55 -5.64
C ASN A 49 8.31 0.28 -4.12
N ILE A 50 8.81 -0.90 -3.73
CA ILE A 50 8.87 -1.34 -2.32
C ILE A 50 9.89 -0.51 -1.52
N LEU A 51 10.98 -0.03 -2.13
CA LEU A 51 11.91 0.90 -1.47
C LEU A 51 11.20 2.19 -1.07
N ALA A 52 10.37 2.75 -1.95
CA ALA A 52 9.58 3.94 -1.66
C ALA A 52 8.48 3.68 -0.63
N GLN A 53 7.92 2.46 -0.58
CA GLN A 53 7.06 2.00 0.50
C GLN A 53 7.80 2.04 1.83
N PHE A 54 8.99 1.46 1.88
CA PHE A 54 9.76 1.31 3.09
C PHE A 54 10.25 2.66 3.64
N VAL A 55 10.72 3.55 2.76
CA VAL A 55 11.05 4.93 3.13
C VAL A 55 9.83 5.63 3.72
N SER A 56 8.66 5.52 3.07
CA SER A 56 7.44 6.13 3.59
C SER A 56 7.06 5.59 4.98
N LEU A 57 7.22 4.29 5.20
CA LEU A 57 6.96 3.65 6.49
C LEU A 57 7.94 4.17 7.56
N LYS A 58 9.24 4.18 7.28
CA LYS A 58 10.28 4.68 8.20
C LYS A 58 10.07 6.14 8.56
N LEU A 59 9.72 6.99 7.59
CA LEU A 59 9.43 8.40 7.83
C LEU A 59 8.16 8.57 8.68
N ALA A 60 7.08 7.82 8.40
CA ALA A 60 5.86 7.86 9.20
C ALA A 60 6.10 7.42 10.66
N HIS A 61 6.94 6.40 10.89
CA HIS A 61 7.34 6.02 12.25
C HIS A 61 8.15 7.12 12.94
N LYS A 62 9.05 7.81 12.22
CA LYS A 62 9.86 8.91 12.77
C LYS A 62 9.01 10.14 13.09
N THR A 63 8.04 10.48 12.25
CA THR A 63 7.22 11.70 12.40
C THR A 63 5.90 11.49 13.14
N GLN A 64 5.49 10.23 13.36
CA GLN A 64 4.16 9.85 13.86
C GLN A 64 2.98 10.32 12.98
N VAL A 65 3.24 10.71 11.73
CA VAL A 65 2.23 11.20 10.80
C VAL A 65 2.03 10.17 9.69
N TRP A 66 0.84 9.56 9.63
CA TRP A 66 0.51 8.47 8.70
C TRP A 66 -0.27 8.91 7.45
N SER A 67 -0.91 10.09 7.51
CA SER A 67 -1.65 10.69 6.39
C SER A 67 -1.60 12.22 6.50
N ALA A 68 -1.48 12.91 5.37
CA ALA A 68 -1.53 14.38 5.33
C ALA A 68 -2.70 14.85 4.45
N THR A 69 -3.47 15.80 4.95
CA THR A 69 -4.55 16.48 4.21
C THR A 69 -4.11 17.82 3.60
N ARG A 70 -2.89 18.25 3.93
CA ARG A 70 -2.20 19.41 3.37
C ARG A 70 -0.73 19.03 3.20
N LYS A 71 -0.06 19.47 2.12
CA LYS A 71 1.39 19.29 1.98
C LYS A 71 2.05 19.96 3.18
N THR A 72 2.61 19.18 4.09
CA THR A 72 3.44 19.72 5.17
C THR A 72 4.69 20.28 4.50
N ALA A 73 4.85 21.60 4.52
CA ALA A 73 6.05 22.29 4.04
C ALA A 73 7.30 22.01 4.90
N GLY A 74 7.25 21.02 5.79
CA GLY A 74 8.39 20.56 6.55
C GLY A 74 9.20 19.58 5.70
N THR A 75 10.44 19.95 5.41
CA THR A 75 11.46 19.02 4.92
C THR A 75 11.56 17.87 5.91
N VAL A 76 11.11 16.68 5.52
CA VAL A 76 11.32 15.50 6.36
C VAL A 76 12.80 15.18 6.29
N ASP A 77 13.46 15.11 7.45
CA ASP A 77 14.88 14.77 7.53
C ASP A 77 15.16 13.48 6.75
N PRO A 78 16.16 13.49 5.85
CA PRO A 78 16.63 12.30 5.18
C PRO A 78 16.99 11.21 6.18
N ILE A 79 16.76 9.95 5.79
CA ILE A 79 17.05 8.77 6.62
C ILE A 79 18.19 7.97 6.02
N ARG A 80 18.99 7.32 6.87
CA ARG A 80 19.91 6.29 6.42
C ARG A 80 19.20 4.94 6.47
N LEU A 81 19.39 4.09 5.47
CA LEU A 81 18.83 2.74 5.45
C LEU A 81 19.93 1.70 5.34
N ASP A 82 19.76 0.59 6.05
CA ASP A 82 20.62 -0.58 5.92
C ASP A 82 20.17 -1.45 4.73
N SER A 83 21.13 -1.94 3.94
CA SER A 83 20.84 -2.72 2.72
C SER A 83 20.25 -4.09 3.04
N GLU A 84 20.68 -4.73 4.13
CA GLU A 84 20.18 -6.04 4.54
C GLU A 84 18.78 -5.93 5.14
N GLU A 85 18.52 -4.87 5.91
CA GLU A 85 17.18 -4.52 6.37
C GLU A 85 16.22 -4.28 5.19
N CYS A 86 16.64 -3.50 4.18
CA CYS A 86 15.87 -3.28 2.97
C CYS A 86 15.55 -4.60 2.27
N ARG A 87 16.55 -5.46 2.08
CA ARG A 87 16.38 -6.77 1.43
C ARG A 87 15.34 -7.63 2.15
N LYS A 88 15.47 -7.77 3.48
CA LYS A 88 14.52 -8.53 4.31
C LYS A 88 13.11 -7.97 4.19
N HIS A 89 12.96 -6.64 4.19
CA HIS A 89 11.65 -6.01 4.00
C HIS A 89 11.07 -6.31 2.61
N PHE A 90 11.87 -6.24 1.55
CA PHE A 90 11.42 -6.50 0.18
C PHE A 90 10.97 -7.95 0.00
N GLU A 91 11.75 -8.89 0.50
CA GLU A 91 11.42 -10.32 0.51
C GLU A 91 10.13 -10.58 1.29
N GLN A 92 9.95 -9.94 2.45
CA GLN A 92 8.74 -10.06 3.25
C GLN A 92 7.51 -9.51 2.52
N VAL A 93 7.60 -8.34 1.89
CA VAL A 93 6.49 -7.76 1.12
C VAL A 93 6.12 -8.68 -0.05
N ARG A 94 7.09 -9.17 -0.81
CA ARG A 94 6.83 -10.12 -1.91
C ARG A 94 6.22 -11.43 -1.42
N ARG A 95 6.66 -11.93 -0.28
CA ARG A 95 6.07 -13.13 0.33
C ARG A 95 4.60 -12.88 0.68
N HIS A 96 4.29 -11.79 1.37
CA HIS A 96 2.91 -11.45 1.72
C HIS A 96 2.01 -11.25 0.48
N GLU A 97 2.51 -10.62 -0.58
CA GLU A 97 1.78 -10.47 -1.85
C GLU A 97 1.43 -11.84 -2.44
N ARG A 98 2.41 -12.76 -2.52
CA ARG A 98 2.20 -14.12 -3.04
C ARG A 98 1.26 -14.95 -2.18
N GLU A 99 1.39 -14.86 -0.85
CA GLU A 99 0.51 -15.54 0.10
C GLU A 99 -0.93 -15.03 -0.02
N CYS A 100 -1.13 -13.72 -0.10
CA CYS A 100 -2.43 -13.10 -0.32
C CYS A 100 -3.04 -13.54 -1.66
N ASP A 101 -2.23 -13.59 -2.72
CA ASP A 101 -2.67 -14.05 -4.04
C ASP A 101 -3.13 -15.50 -4.03
N ALA A 102 -2.40 -16.38 -3.34
CA ALA A 102 -2.76 -17.79 -3.19
C ALA A 102 -4.00 -17.96 -2.30
N LEU A 103 -4.09 -17.21 -1.21
CA LEU A 103 -5.15 -17.32 -0.21
C LEU A 103 -6.52 -16.92 -0.77
N PHE A 104 -6.56 -15.92 -1.64
CA PHE A 104 -7.79 -15.38 -2.23
C PHE A 104 -7.93 -15.69 -3.73
N ARG A 105 -7.37 -16.82 -4.19
CA ARG A 105 -7.41 -17.16 -5.63
C ARG A 105 -8.83 -17.37 -6.15
N ASP A 106 -9.73 -17.82 -5.28
CA ASP A 106 -11.12 -18.18 -5.61
C ASP A 106 -12.11 -17.04 -5.28
N HIS A 107 -11.61 -15.90 -4.78
CA HIS A 107 -12.43 -14.73 -4.48
C HIS A 107 -12.50 -13.78 -5.68
N GLN A 108 -13.59 -13.01 -5.73
CA GLN A 108 -13.59 -11.79 -6.54
C GLN A 108 -12.54 -10.84 -5.97
N LYS A 109 -11.46 -10.60 -6.73
CA LYS A 109 -10.33 -9.79 -6.30
C LYS A 109 -9.99 -8.70 -7.30
N LEU A 110 -9.80 -7.47 -6.82
CA LEU A 110 -9.31 -6.33 -7.57
C LEU A 110 -7.94 -5.91 -7.04
N ASN A 111 -6.92 -6.03 -7.89
CA ASN A 111 -5.57 -5.54 -7.58
C ASN A 111 -5.46 -4.06 -7.99
N ILE A 112 -5.02 -3.22 -7.05
CA ILE A 112 -4.80 -1.79 -7.26
C ILE A 112 -3.36 -1.47 -6.89
N TYR A 113 -2.68 -0.69 -7.73
CA TYR A 113 -1.36 -0.17 -7.39
C TYR A 113 -1.48 1.28 -6.92
N TYR A 114 -0.79 1.60 -5.84
CA TYR A 114 -0.72 2.95 -5.29
C TYR A 114 -0.31 3.98 -6.34
N GLU A 115 0.64 3.63 -7.21
CA GLU A 115 1.12 4.49 -8.28
C GLU A 115 0.02 4.85 -9.30
N ASP A 116 -0.88 3.91 -9.59
CA ASP A 116 -2.00 4.16 -10.50
C ASP A 116 -3.06 5.03 -9.81
N LEU A 117 -3.31 4.79 -8.51
CA LEU A 117 -4.24 5.60 -7.72
C LEU A 117 -3.79 7.05 -7.60
N VAL A 118 -2.48 7.31 -7.48
CA VAL A 118 -1.93 8.66 -7.45
C VAL A 118 -1.99 9.33 -8.83
N ARG A 119 -1.67 8.58 -9.90
CA ARG A 119 -1.61 9.12 -11.26
C ARG A 119 -2.99 9.35 -11.88
N ALA A 120 -3.95 8.48 -11.61
CA ALA A 120 -5.26 8.44 -12.24
C ALA A 120 -6.37 8.15 -11.21
N GLN A 121 -6.44 8.97 -10.16
CA GLN A 121 -7.33 8.76 -9.01
C GLN A 121 -8.80 8.55 -9.41
N GLU A 122 -9.35 9.39 -10.28
CA GLU A 122 -10.77 9.26 -10.68
C GLU A 122 -11.05 7.92 -11.39
N ALA A 123 -10.15 7.51 -12.28
CA ALA A 123 -10.30 6.25 -13.03
C ALA A 123 -10.18 5.03 -12.09
N GLU A 124 -9.17 5.00 -11.21
CA GLU A 124 -8.98 3.89 -10.27
C GLU A 124 -10.10 3.82 -9.22
N MET A 125 -10.61 4.97 -8.76
CA MET A 125 -11.77 5.01 -7.88
C MET A 125 -13.03 4.53 -8.59
N GLY A 126 -13.27 4.93 -9.85
CA GLY A 126 -14.39 4.44 -10.66
C GLY A 126 -14.35 2.92 -10.79
N ARG A 127 -13.21 2.36 -11.22
CA ARG A 127 -13.00 0.89 -11.29
C ARG A 127 -13.27 0.18 -9.97
N THR A 128 -12.89 0.80 -8.85
CA THR A 128 -13.12 0.24 -7.51
C THR A 128 -14.60 0.25 -7.14
N LEU A 129 -15.31 1.33 -7.41
CA LEU A 129 -16.75 1.45 -7.14
C LEU A 129 -17.56 0.48 -8.01
N ASP A 130 -17.21 0.35 -9.28
CA ASP A 130 -17.81 -0.62 -10.21
C ASP A 130 -17.61 -2.06 -9.72
N PHE A 131 -16.38 -2.41 -9.32
CA PHE A 131 -16.07 -3.72 -8.74
C PHE A 131 -16.87 -4.00 -7.45
N LEU A 132 -17.10 -2.98 -6.63
CA LEU A 132 -17.91 -3.08 -5.43
C LEU A 132 -19.42 -3.04 -5.70
N GLU A 133 -19.84 -2.74 -6.94
CA GLU A 133 -21.23 -2.53 -7.36
C GLU A 133 -21.93 -1.43 -6.56
N VAL A 134 -21.19 -0.37 -6.22
CA VAL A 134 -21.71 0.81 -5.50
C VAL A 134 -21.64 2.04 -6.38
N GLY A 135 -22.67 2.89 -6.30
CA GLY A 135 -22.70 4.15 -7.05
C GLY A 135 -21.67 5.15 -6.51
N ALA A 136 -21.11 5.96 -7.41
CA ALA A 136 -20.31 7.11 -7.03
C ALA A 136 -21.19 8.20 -6.42
N GLU A 137 -20.77 8.74 -5.27
CA GLU A 137 -21.44 9.88 -4.65
C GLU A 137 -20.76 11.19 -5.11
N PRO A 138 -21.52 12.16 -5.64
CA PRO A 138 -20.97 13.45 -6.05
C PRO A 138 -20.20 14.13 -4.91
N GLY A 139 -18.97 14.55 -5.18
CA GLY A 139 -18.12 15.23 -4.19
C GLY A 139 -17.31 14.30 -3.27
N SER A 140 -17.36 12.97 -3.47
CA SER A 140 -16.48 12.02 -2.80
C SER A 140 -15.03 12.09 -3.34
N SER A 141 -14.39 13.26 -3.22
CA SER A 141 -12.96 13.40 -3.51
C SER A 141 -12.15 13.18 -2.23
N THR A 142 -11.06 12.42 -2.34
CA THR A 142 -10.12 12.31 -1.22
C THR A 142 -9.24 13.56 -1.20
N ARG A 143 -9.10 14.19 -0.04
CA ARG A 143 -8.16 15.32 0.18
C ARG A 143 -6.76 14.84 0.61
N LEU A 144 -6.50 13.54 0.48
CA LEU A 144 -5.25 12.95 0.93
C LEU A 144 -4.17 13.28 -0.09
N VAL A 145 -3.08 13.85 0.41
CA VAL A 145 -1.90 14.14 -0.40
C VAL A 145 -0.73 13.28 0.08
N ARG A 146 0.12 12.89 -0.87
CA ARG A 146 1.38 12.22 -0.56
C ARG A 146 2.23 13.11 0.34
N GLN A 147 2.72 12.55 1.45
CA GLN A 147 3.55 13.28 2.40
C GLN A 147 4.93 13.63 1.84
N ARG A 148 5.57 12.66 1.18
CA ARG A 148 6.89 12.87 0.60
C ARG A 148 6.76 13.64 -0.72
N THR A 149 7.34 14.84 -0.74
CA THR A 149 7.45 15.69 -1.93
C THR A 149 8.82 15.61 -2.63
N VAL A 150 9.83 15.05 -1.96
CA VAL A 150 11.20 14.91 -2.49
C VAL A 150 11.44 13.54 -3.16
N PRO A 151 12.41 13.45 -4.09
CA PRO A 151 12.88 12.18 -4.67
C PRO A 151 13.44 11.19 -3.63
N LEU A 152 13.58 9.92 -4.00
CA LEU A 152 14.20 8.90 -3.14
C LEU A 152 15.68 9.19 -2.84
N SER A 153 16.40 9.71 -3.83
CA SER A 153 17.81 10.09 -3.74
C SER A 153 18.08 11.17 -2.70
N GLU A 154 17.11 12.06 -2.48
CA GLU A 154 17.19 13.11 -1.45
C GLU A 154 16.67 12.64 -0.10
N ALA A 155 15.66 11.76 -0.09
CA ALA A 155 15.08 11.22 1.15
C ALA A 155 16.00 10.19 1.84
N ILE A 156 16.98 9.63 1.14
CA ILE A 156 17.90 8.61 1.66
C ILE A 156 19.34 9.13 1.60
N THR A 157 19.98 9.28 2.75
CA THR A 157 21.35 9.84 2.84
C THR A 157 22.39 8.96 2.16
N ASN A 158 22.19 7.65 2.13
CA ASN A 158 23.09 6.66 1.53
C ASN A 158 22.52 6.00 0.27
N PHE A 159 21.76 6.76 -0.53
CA PHE A 159 21.08 6.22 -1.71
C PHE A 159 22.03 5.58 -2.73
N SER A 160 23.21 6.18 -2.96
CA SER A 160 24.22 5.64 -3.88
C SER A 160 24.76 4.27 -3.43
N GLU A 161 24.97 4.09 -2.11
CA GLU A 161 25.37 2.81 -1.52
C GLU A 161 24.29 1.74 -1.74
N LEU A 162 23.02 2.07 -1.47
CA LEU A 162 21.90 1.13 -1.68
C LEU A 162 21.75 0.76 -3.15
N ARG A 163 21.84 1.75 -4.06
CA ARG A 163 21.78 1.50 -5.50
C ARG A 163 22.90 0.57 -5.96
N ALA A 164 24.11 0.74 -5.42
CA ALA A 164 25.22 -0.16 -5.71
C ALA A 164 24.95 -1.58 -5.18
N ALA A 165 24.45 -1.70 -3.94
CA ALA A 165 24.13 -2.99 -3.32
C ALA A 165 23.07 -3.79 -4.08
N PHE A 166 22.06 -3.13 -4.65
CA PHE A 166 20.94 -3.79 -5.35
C PHE A 166 21.08 -3.88 -6.86
N ARG A 167 22.14 -3.32 -7.47
CA ARG A 167 22.30 -3.21 -8.94
C ARG A 167 22.10 -4.53 -9.68
N ASN A 168 22.61 -5.63 -9.14
CA ASN A 168 22.58 -6.95 -9.77
C ASN A 168 21.54 -7.88 -9.11
N SER A 169 20.50 -7.31 -8.51
CA SER A 169 19.42 -8.05 -7.85
C SER A 169 18.07 -7.66 -8.47
N GLU A 170 17.04 -8.47 -8.23
CA GLU A 170 15.66 -8.13 -8.63
C GLU A 170 15.15 -6.81 -8.02
N TRP A 171 15.80 -6.34 -6.96
CA TRP A 171 15.48 -5.09 -6.25
C TRP A 171 16.10 -3.84 -6.90
N GLY A 172 17.02 -4.00 -7.85
CA GLY A 172 17.73 -2.89 -8.49
C GLY A 172 16.78 -1.88 -9.15
N ALA A 173 15.68 -2.37 -9.72
CA ALA A 173 14.65 -1.54 -10.35
C ALA A 173 14.05 -0.48 -9.41
N PHE A 174 14.01 -0.73 -8.09
CA PHE A 174 13.46 0.22 -7.11
C PHE A 174 14.35 1.46 -6.92
N CYS A 175 15.63 1.38 -7.30
CA CYS A 175 16.60 2.47 -7.25
C CYS A 175 16.74 3.23 -8.57
N GLU A 176 16.09 2.77 -9.65
CA GLU A 176 16.21 3.35 -10.99
C GLU A 176 15.00 4.18 -11.41
N VAL A 177 13.81 3.80 -10.92
CA VAL A 177 12.54 4.42 -11.27
C VAL A 177 11.87 4.97 -10.03
N ASP A 178 11.47 6.24 -10.07
CA ASP A 178 10.67 6.83 -9.02
C ASP A 178 9.26 6.17 -8.99
N PRO A 179 8.47 6.37 -7.92
CA PRO A 179 7.13 5.80 -7.84
C PRO A 179 6.17 6.31 -8.92
N ASP A 180 6.52 7.33 -9.67
CA ASP A 180 5.68 7.95 -10.69
C ASP A 180 6.11 7.47 -12.11
N GLY A 181 7.11 6.58 -12.19
CA GLY A 181 7.61 6.00 -13.44
C GLY A 181 8.74 6.80 -14.10
N ASN A 182 9.18 7.89 -13.48
CA ASN A 182 10.28 8.70 -14.01
C ASN A 182 11.62 8.08 -13.60
N LYS A 183 12.63 8.21 -14.46
CA LYS A 183 13.99 7.83 -14.08
C LYS A 183 14.46 8.72 -12.92
N ILE A 184 15.14 8.11 -11.94
CA ILE A 184 15.73 8.84 -10.79
C ILE A 184 17.02 9.60 -11.22
N ILE A 185 17.33 9.64 -12.53
CA ILE A 185 18.48 10.30 -13.16
C ILE A 185 18.01 11.33 -14.18
#